data_AF-A0A6J4ICH9-F1
#
_entry.id   AF-A0A6J4ICH9-F1
#
_cell.length_a   1.000
_cell.length_b   1.000
_cell.length_c   1.000
_cell.angle_alpha   90.00
_cell.angle_beta   90.00
_cell.angle_gamma   90.00
#
_symmetry.space_group_name_H-M   'P 1'
#
loop_
_entity.id
_entity.type
_entity.pdbx_description
1 polymer ?
#
loop_
_entity_poly.entity_id
_entity_poly.type
_entity_poly.pdbx_seq_one_letter_code
_entity_poly.pdbx_strand_id
1 'polypeptide(L)'
;EEAGLDPAALPATWDDVRSMCEAVEALGNPLITGWGYNASSSTLNTTFYPFLYQAGGRPISEDGKTATFNSEAGVEALTFIVDLFKKGWSPQEYLQPIDEGQDPFTQGSQALSNHIFAAGVVALRQNVPDMRYAINPVLKHDEQWGFGGMRSWAVSESSQNKEAAAALVEFLARPENAKRHGEAFGTFPALAAAREGIFANDEELAGIASHLEHTFGEQKHKYGRDLMALVVPQIQAAIIGEKEPKQALDEAAVAVNDLFAKG
;
A
#
# COMPACT_ATOMS: atom_id res chain seq x y z
N GLU A 1 3.76 -3.84 -23.34
CA GLU A 1 4.30 -3.93 -24.72
C GLU A 1 4.72 -5.36 -25.07
N GLU A 2 5.77 -5.95 -24.46
CA GLU A 2 6.22 -7.32 -24.80
C GLU A 2 5.13 -8.39 -24.65
N ALA A 3 4.34 -8.32 -23.57
CA ALA A 3 3.18 -9.19 -23.31
C ALA A 3 1.98 -8.94 -24.24
N GLY A 4 2.12 -8.10 -25.28
CA GLY A 4 1.02 -7.73 -26.19
C GLY A 4 -0.01 -6.77 -25.58
N LEU A 5 0.23 -6.27 -24.37
CA LEU A 5 -0.63 -5.32 -23.68
C LEU A 5 -0.35 -3.88 -24.13
N ASP A 6 -1.43 -3.10 -24.27
CA ASP A 6 -1.39 -1.66 -24.53
C ASP A 6 -0.88 -0.94 -23.27
N PRO A 7 0.27 -0.24 -23.33
CA PRO A 7 0.80 0.49 -22.19
C PRO A 7 -0.09 1.65 -21.72
N ALA A 8 -1.07 2.10 -22.51
CA ALA A 8 -2.06 3.09 -22.09
C ALA A 8 -3.28 2.46 -21.37
N ALA A 9 -3.50 1.16 -21.51
CA ALA A 9 -4.61 0.43 -20.88
C ALA A 9 -4.16 -0.19 -19.55
N LEU A 10 -3.93 0.66 -18.56
CA LEU A 10 -3.45 0.24 -17.23
C LEU A 10 -4.53 -0.56 -16.48
N PRO A 11 -4.16 -1.60 -15.72
CA PRO A 11 -5.14 -2.40 -15.01
C PRO A 11 -5.78 -1.56 -13.89
N ALA A 12 -7.12 -1.54 -13.88
CA ALA A 12 -7.91 -0.74 -12.95
C ALA A 12 -8.75 -1.62 -12.00
N THR A 13 -8.88 -2.91 -12.29
CA THR A 13 -9.65 -3.88 -11.50
C THR A 13 -8.83 -5.13 -11.17
N TRP A 14 -9.32 -5.94 -10.23
CA TRP A 14 -8.69 -7.24 -9.95
C TRP A 14 -8.66 -8.16 -11.17
N ASP A 15 -9.68 -8.12 -12.03
CA ASP A 15 -9.73 -8.89 -13.28
C ASP A 15 -8.71 -8.39 -14.31
N ASP A 16 -8.53 -7.07 -14.42
CA ASP A 16 -7.49 -6.52 -15.31
C ASP A 16 -6.12 -6.96 -14.83
N VAL A 17 -5.88 -6.97 -13.51
CA VAL A 17 -4.62 -7.47 -12.98
C VAL A 17 -4.44 -8.95 -13.27
N ARG A 18 -5.46 -9.81 -13.04
CA ARG A 18 -5.39 -11.23 -13.41
C ARG A 18 -5.01 -11.40 -14.88
N SER A 19 -5.70 -10.69 -15.77
CA SER A 19 -5.45 -10.73 -17.22
C SER A 19 -4.03 -10.28 -17.57
N MET A 20 -3.54 -9.25 -16.88
CA MET A 20 -2.19 -8.73 -17.07
C MET A 20 -1.14 -9.75 -16.60
N CYS A 21 -1.34 -10.40 -15.45
CA CYS A 21 -0.46 -11.45 -14.97
C CYS A 21 -0.45 -12.67 -15.89
N GLU A 22 -1.61 -13.09 -16.42
CA GLU A 22 -1.72 -14.16 -17.42
C GLU A 22 -0.93 -13.83 -18.71
N ALA A 23 -1.03 -12.59 -19.18
CA ALA A 23 -0.29 -12.14 -20.36
C ALA A 23 1.23 -12.10 -20.12
N VAL A 24 1.67 -11.69 -18.93
CA VAL A 24 3.08 -11.72 -18.54
C VAL A 24 3.59 -13.15 -18.42
N GLU A 25 2.82 -14.06 -17.80
CA GLU A 25 3.15 -15.48 -17.72
C GLU A 25 3.27 -16.12 -19.11
N ALA A 26 2.37 -15.77 -20.04
CA ALA A 26 2.35 -16.27 -21.41
C ALA A 26 3.60 -15.89 -22.23
N LEU A 27 4.42 -14.95 -21.78
CA LEU A 27 5.74 -14.69 -22.36
C LEU A 27 6.69 -15.88 -22.22
N GLY A 28 6.45 -16.77 -21.24
CA GLY A 28 7.30 -17.91 -20.95
C GLY A 28 8.70 -17.53 -20.46
N ASN A 29 8.91 -16.27 -20.03
CA ASN A 29 10.17 -15.80 -19.47
C ASN A 29 10.13 -15.96 -17.94
N PRO A 30 10.88 -16.91 -17.35
CA PRO A 30 10.84 -17.17 -15.91
C PRO A 30 11.50 -16.05 -15.07
N LEU A 31 12.13 -15.07 -15.72
CA LEU A 31 12.77 -13.93 -15.05
C LEU A 31 11.81 -12.75 -14.83
N ILE A 32 10.59 -12.81 -15.36
CA ILE A 32 9.60 -11.73 -15.26
C ILE A 32 8.34 -12.27 -14.59
N THR A 33 7.91 -11.62 -13.51
CA THR A 33 6.69 -11.97 -12.78
C THR A 33 5.60 -10.92 -12.95
N GLY A 34 4.35 -11.33 -12.74
CA GLY A 34 3.19 -10.46 -12.93
C GLY A 34 3.07 -9.39 -11.84
N TRP A 35 3.22 -9.77 -10.56
CA TRP A 35 2.96 -8.88 -9.42
C TRP A 35 4.02 -9.05 -8.31
N GLY A 36 4.54 -7.93 -7.82
CA GLY A 36 5.33 -7.79 -6.59
C GLY A 36 4.63 -7.76 -5.24
N TYR A 37 3.71 -8.67 -4.92
CA TYR A 37 3.04 -8.61 -3.60
C TYR A 37 4.05 -8.87 -2.48
N ASN A 38 4.38 -7.85 -1.68
CA ASN A 38 5.36 -7.95 -0.60
C ASN A 38 4.74 -8.55 0.67
N ALA A 39 4.67 -9.87 0.74
CA ALA A 39 4.11 -10.60 1.88
C ALA A 39 4.99 -10.54 3.15
N SER A 40 6.25 -10.11 3.04
CA SER A 40 7.16 -9.88 4.19
C SER A 40 6.92 -8.56 4.91
N SER A 41 6.14 -7.65 4.31
CA SER A 41 5.87 -6.33 4.89
C SER A 41 5.23 -6.46 6.28
N SER A 42 5.79 -5.73 7.25
CA SER A 42 5.24 -5.64 8.61
C SER A 42 3.96 -4.81 8.66
N THR A 43 3.62 -4.07 7.59
CA THR A 43 2.39 -3.29 7.50
C THR A 43 1.38 -3.93 6.55
N LEU A 44 0.14 -3.99 7.02
CA LEU A 44 -1.02 -4.36 6.21
C LEU A 44 -1.55 -3.20 5.37
N ASN A 45 -1.19 -1.95 5.71
CA ASN A 45 -1.75 -0.76 5.08
C ASN A 45 -1.46 -0.69 3.58
N THR A 46 -0.30 -1.15 3.13
CA THR A 46 0.07 -1.17 1.71
C THR A 46 -0.09 -2.55 1.09
N THR A 47 -0.44 -3.60 1.86
CA THR A 47 -0.51 -4.98 1.38
C THR A 47 -1.93 -5.51 1.41
N PHE A 48 -2.37 -6.12 2.51
CA PHE A 48 -3.68 -6.76 2.61
C PHE A 48 -4.85 -5.77 2.68
N TYR A 49 -4.70 -4.64 3.38
CA TYR A 49 -5.82 -3.72 3.61
C TYR A 49 -6.40 -3.08 2.35
N PRO A 50 -5.61 -2.64 1.35
CA PRO A 50 -6.19 -2.19 0.08
C PRO A 50 -7.17 -3.19 -0.51
N PHE A 51 -6.82 -4.48 -0.55
CA PHE A 51 -7.70 -5.53 -1.06
C PHE A 51 -8.92 -5.74 -0.15
N LEU A 52 -8.74 -5.74 1.17
CA LEU A 52 -9.85 -5.83 2.13
C LEU A 52 -10.87 -4.70 1.92
N TYR A 53 -10.40 -3.46 1.78
CA TYR A 53 -11.27 -2.31 1.56
C TYR A 53 -11.94 -2.35 0.19
N GLN A 54 -11.21 -2.77 -0.86
CA GLN A 54 -11.75 -2.95 -2.21
C GLN A 54 -12.85 -4.02 -2.26
N ALA A 55 -12.79 -5.05 -1.41
CA ALA A 55 -13.86 -6.04 -1.23
C ALA A 55 -14.99 -5.57 -0.27
N GLY A 56 -14.99 -4.31 0.16
CA GLY A 56 -16.00 -3.77 1.08
C GLY A 56 -15.79 -4.12 2.55
N GLY A 57 -14.70 -4.79 2.89
CA GLY A 57 -14.32 -5.13 4.26
C GLY A 57 -13.68 -3.96 5.01
N ARG A 58 -13.63 -4.07 6.34
CA ARG A 58 -12.88 -3.17 7.23
C ARG A 58 -12.08 -4.02 8.21
N PRO A 59 -10.96 -3.53 8.75
CA PRO A 59 -10.14 -4.33 9.65
C PRO A 59 -10.69 -4.39 11.07
N ILE A 60 -11.38 -3.33 11.50
CA ILE A 60 -11.95 -3.19 12.84
C ILE A 60 -13.37 -2.64 12.70
N SER A 61 -14.27 -3.02 13.60
CA SER A 61 -15.61 -2.43 13.74
C SER A 61 -15.55 -0.93 14.00
N GLU A 62 -16.62 -0.21 13.65
CA GLU A 62 -16.71 1.25 13.84
C GLU A 62 -16.51 1.70 15.30
N ASP A 63 -16.94 0.88 16.26
CA ASP A 63 -16.76 1.14 17.69
C ASP A 63 -15.35 0.80 18.20
N GLY A 64 -14.48 0.28 17.33
CA GLY A 64 -13.10 -0.06 17.64
C GLY A 64 -12.92 -1.33 18.47
N LYS A 65 -13.98 -2.09 18.76
CA LYS A 65 -13.94 -3.17 19.76
C LYS A 65 -13.67 -4.56 19.21
N THR A 66 -13.88 -4.77 17.91
CA THR A 66 -13.79 -6.09 17.30
C THR A 66 -13.04 -6.06 15.98
N ALA A 67 -12.15 -7.02 15.77
CA ALA A 67 -11.60 -7.30 14.45
C ALA A 67 -12.71 -7.75 13.50
N THR A 68 -12.71 -7.21 12.29
CA THR A 68 -13.71 -7.50 11.24
C THR A 68 -13.08 -7.92 9.91
N PHE A 69 -11.75 -7.99 9.84
CA PHE A 69 -11.02 -8.44 8.64
C PHE A 69 -11.25 -9.92 8.29
N ASN A 70 -11.85 -10.73 9.17
CA ASN A 70 -12.17 -12.14 8.90
C ASN A 70 -13.59 -12.35 8.35
N SER A 71 -14.23 -11.27 7.90
CA SER A 71 -15.49 -11.28 7.14
C SER A 71 -15.33 -11.95 5.77
N GLU A 72 -16.44 -12.19 5.07
CA GLU A 72 -16.43 -12.74 3.69
C GLU A 72 -15.55 -11.90 2.75
N ALA A 73 -15.65 -10.57 2.83
CA ALA A 73 -14.79 -9.64 2.10
C ALA A 73 -13.29 -9.85 2.37
N GLY A 74 -12.93 -10.11 3.63
CA GLY A 74 -11.53 -10.38 3.97
C GLY A 74 -11.03 -11.73 3.50
N VAL A 75 -11.89 -12.74 3.53
CA VAL A 75 -11.60 -14.08 2.98
C VAL A 75 -11.39 -13.99 1.49
N GLU A 76 -12.24 -13.25 0.77
CA GLU A 76 -12.09 -12.98 -0.65
C GLU A 76 -10.78 -12.26 -0.96
N ALA A 77 -10.48 -11.18 -0.23
CA ALA A 77 -9.21 -10.45 -0.38
C ALA A 77 -7.98 -11.33 -0.15
N LEU A 78 -7.98 -12.15 0.90
CA LEU A 78 -6.87 -13.07 1.17
C LEU A 78 -6.80 -14.19 0.12
N THR A 79 -7.94 -14.69 -0.36
CA THR A 79 -7.99 -15.70 -1.43
C THR A 79 -7.38 -15.14 -2.72
N PHE A 80 -7.73 -13.91 -3.09
CA PHE A 80 -7.11 -13.22 -4.23
C PHE A 80 -5.58 -13.18 -4.11
N ILE A 81 -5.07 -12.78 -2.95
CA ILE A 81 -3.62 -12.73 -2.69
C ILE A 81 -3.01 -14.13 -2.78
N VAL A 82 -3.60 -15.13 -2.13
CA VAL A 82 -3.13 -16.53 -2.16
C VAL A 82 -3.07 -17.06 -3.60
N ASP A 83 -4.04 -16.71 -4.43
CA ASP A 83 -4.07 -17.13 -5.84
C ASP A 83 -2.93 -16.52 -6.67
N LEU A 84 -2.50 -15.28 -6.39
CA LEU A 84 -1.32 -14.69 -7.04
C LEU A 84 -0.06 -15.55 -6.83
N PHE A 85 0.12 -16.06 -5.60
CA PHE A 85 1.26 -16.90 -5.26
C PHE A 85 1.10 -18.33 -5.77
N LYS A 86 -0.09 -18.92 -5.68
CA LYS A 86 -0.37 -20.27 -6.20
C LYS A 86 -0.15 -20.37 -7.71
N LYS A 87 -0.45 -19.30 -8.44
CA LYS A 87 -0.24 -19.20 -9.89
C LYS A 87 1.18 -18.79 -10.27
N GLY A 88 2.05 -18.50 -9.30
CA GLY A 88 3.43 -18.06 -9.55
C GLY A 88 3.55 -16.64 -10.11
N TRP A 89 2.45 -15.88 -10.15
CA TRP A 89 2.47 -14.47 -10.57
C TRP A 89 3.17 -13.57 -9.55
N SER A 90 3.12 -13.97 -8.28
CA SER A 90 3.96 -13.46 -7.19
C SER A 90 4.91 -14.57 -6.71
N PRO A 91 6.23 -14.38 -6.80
CA PRO A 91 7.25 -15.28 -6.25
C PRO A 91 7.11 -15.53 -4.75
N GLN A 92 7.34 -16.78 -4.32
CA GLN A 92 7.35 -17.17 -2.90
C GLN A 92 8.45 -16.45 -2.11
N GLU A 93 9.52 -16.03 -2.78
CA GLU A 93 10.62 -15.25 -2.24
C GLU A 93 10.15 -13.94 -1.60
N TYR A 94 9.00 -13.39 -2.00
CA TYR A 94 8.44 -12.16 -1.43
C TYR A 94 7.81 -12.35 -0.04
N LEU A 95 7.81 -13.58 0.48
CA LEU A 95 7.60 -13.86 1.91
C LEU A 95 8.81 -13.45 2.75
N GLN A 96 9.98 -13.26 2.13
CA GLN A 96 11.19 -12.75 2.77
C GLN A 96 11.37 -11.25 2.46
N PRO A 97 12.03 -10.50 3.36
CA PRO A 97 12.39 -9.11 3.10
C PRO A 97 13.18 -8.96 1.80
N ILE A 98 12.80 -7.98 0.99
CA ILE A 98 13.55 -7.58 -0.19
C ILE A 98 14.66 -6.62 0.27
N ASP A 99 15.90 -6.92 -0.10
CA ASP A 99 17.06 -6.10 0.24
C ASP A 99 16.98 -4.70 -0.41
N GLU A 100 17.61 -3.72 0.24
CA GLU A 100 17.68 -2.36 -0.28
C GLU A 100 18.35 -2.33 -1.66
N GLY A 101 17.74 -1.61 -2.61
CA GLY A 101 18.21 -1.55 -4.00
C GLY A 101 17.95 -2.82 -4.82
N GLN A 102 17.26 -3.81 -4.25
CA GLN A 102 16.89 -5.05 -4.94
C GLN A 102 15.38 -5.13 -5.28
N ASP A 103 14.70 -3.99 -5.41
CA ASP A 103 13.28 -3.96 -5.78
C ASP A 103 13.09 -4.54 -7.20
N PRO A 104 12.42 -5.70 -7.35
CA PRO A 104 12.25 -6.39 -8.62
C PRO A 104 11.57 -5.52 -9.70
N PHE A 105 10.69 -4.60 -9.29
CA PHE A 105 10.06 -3.66 -10.23
C PHE A 105 11.11 -2.75 -10.87
N THR A 106 12.00 -2.18 -10.06
CA THR A 106 13.08 -1.31 -10.55
C THR A 106 14.16 -2.05 -11.32
N GLN A 107 14.28 -3.36 -11.11
CA GLN A 107 15.17 -4.24 -11.87
C GLN A 107 14.55 -4.74 -13.19
N GLY A 108 13.27 -4.47 -13.44
CA GLY A 108 12.57 -4.92 -14.63
C GLY A 108 12.21 -6.42 -14.63
N SER A 109 12.30 -7.10 -13.49
CA SER A 109 11.93 -8.51 -13.31
C SER A 109 10.47 -8.70 -12.84
N GLN A 110 9.70 -7.61 -12.78
CA GLN A 110 8.33 -7.61 -12.29
C GLN A 110 7.49 -6.55 -13.02
N ALA A 111 6.31 -6.93 -13.49
CA ALA A 111 5.45 -6.05 -14.29
C ALA A 111 4.65 -5.03 -13.45
N LEU A 112 4.11 -5.44 -12.30
CA LEU A 112 3.39 -4.55 -11.37
C LEU A 112 4.07 -4.48 -10.01
N SER A 113 4.32 -3.28 -9.53
CA SER A 113 4.62 -3.04 -8.11
C SER A 113 3.35 -3.08 -7.27
N ASN A 114 3.49 -3.49 -6.00
CA ASN A 114 2.38 -3.59 -5.06
C ASN A 114 1.70 -2.26 -4.75
N HIS A 115 2.48 -1.17 -4.71
CA HIS A 115 1.98 0.18 -4.49
C HIS A 115 3.07 1.19 -4.88
N ILE A 116 2.67 2.46 -5.04
CA ILE A 116 3.61 3.58 -5.15
C ILE A 116 3.03 4.81 -4.44
N PHE A 117 3.89 5.58 -3.77
CA PHE A 117 3.56 6.91 -3.28
C PHE A 117 4.20 7.97 -4.20
N ALA A 118 3.69 9.20 -4.18
CA ALA A 118 4.30 10.31 -4.92
C ALA A 118 5.81 10.48 -4.63
N ALA A 119 6.23 10.30 -3.36
CA ALA A 119 7.64 10.29 -2.97
C ALA A 119 8.45 9.18 -3.66
N GLY A 120 7.82 8.02 -3.87
CA GLY A 120 8.41 6.89 -4.59
C GLY A 120 8.63 7.22 -6.07
N VAL A 121 7.70 7.94 -6.71
CA VAL A 121 7.86 8.41 -8.10
C VAL A 121 9.02 9.40 -8.20
N VAL A 122 9.14 10.34 -7.26
CA VAL A 122 10.28 11.28 -7.21
C VAL A 122 11.60 10.52 -7.07
N ALA A 123 11.68 9.55 -6.16
CA ALA A 123 12.87 8.72 -5.97
C ALA A 123 13.19 7.86 -7.19
N LEU A 124 12.17 7.27 -7.82
CA LEU A 124 12.31 6.43 -9.00
C LEU A 124 12.96 7.20 -10.16
N ARG A 125 12.49 8.42 -10.43
CA ARG A 125 13.07 9.30 -11.47
C ARG A 125 14.51 9.70 -11.19
N GLN A 126 14.92 9.75 -9.91
CA GLN A 126 16.29 10.06 -9.51
C GLN A 126 17.21 8.84 -9.64
N ASN A 127 16.75 7.68 -9.22
CA ASN A 127 17.57 6.47 -9.09
C ASN A 127 17.60 5.64 -10.38
N VAL A 128 16.53 5.65 -11.16
CA VAL A 128 16.36 4.85 -12.39
C VAL A 128 15.74 5.71 -13.50
N PRO A 129 16.42 6.78 -13.95
CA PRO A 129 15.83 7.82 -14.81
C PRO A 129 15.37 7.32 -16.18
N ASP A 130 15.92 6.20 -16.66
CA ASP A 130 15.60 5.61 -17.97
C ASP A 130 14.44 4.60 -17.90
N MET A 131 13.91 4.31 -16.70
CA MET A 131 12.84 3.33 -16.54
C MET A 131 11.53 3.85 -17.15
N ARG A 132 10.93 3.05 -18.02
CA ARG A 132 9.58 3.30 -18.54
C ARG A 132 8.57 2.68 -17.59
N TYR A 133 7.70 3.49 -17.02
CA TYR A 133 6.62 3.05 -16.14
C TYR A 133 5.34 3.83 -16.43
N ALA A 134 4.25 3.39 -15.82
CA ALA A 134 3.00 4.12 -15.73
C ALA A 134 2.42 3.91 -14.33
N ILE A 135 1.59 4.84 -13.88
CA ILE A 135 0.96 4.79 -12.56
C ILE A 135 -0.49 4.38 -12.76
N ASN A 136 -0.84 3.20 -12.25
CA ASN A 136 -2.21 2.70 -12.32
C ASN A 136 -3.16 3.60 -11.51
N PRO A 137 -4.45 3.66 -11.90
CA PRO A 137 -5.46 4.17 -10.98
C PRO A 137 -5.50 3.29 -9.72
N VAL A 138 -6.10 3.82 -8.65
CA VAL A 138 -6.45 2.99 -7.49
C VAL A 138 -7.32 1.83 -7.97
N LEU A 139 -6.89 0.60 -7.68
CA LEU A 139 -7.62 -0.58 -8.09
C LEU A 139 -9.03 -0.60 -7.48
N LYS A 140 -9.97 -1.10 -8.27
CA LYS A 140 -11.36 -1.26 -7.92
C LYS A 140 -11.75 -2.74 -7.89
N HIS A 141 -12.58 -3.08 -6.93
CA HIS A 141 -13.40 -4.29 -6.96
C HIS A 141 -14.86 -3.89 -6.70
N ASP A 142 -15.41 -4.20 -5.53
CA ASP A 142 -16.70 -3.68 -5.08
C ASP A 142 -16.61 -2.19 -4.72
N GLU A 143 -15.53 -1.83 -4.03
CA GLU A 143 -15.15 -0.46 -3.71
C GLU A 143 -13.80 -0.10 -4.39
N GLN A 144 -13.45 1.19 -4.37
CA GLN A 144 -12.20 1.70 -4.92
C GLN A 144 -11.42 2.42 -3.81
N TRP A 145 -10.41 1.76 -3.26
CA TRP A 145 -9.63 2.25 -2.14
C TRP A 145 -8.14 1.93 -2.27
N GLY A 146 -7.32 2.95 -2.09
CA GLY A 146 -5.88 2.85 -1.89
C GLY A 146 -5.50 3.27 -0.47
N PHE A 147 -4.21 3.19 -0.13
CA PHE A 147 -3.73 3.66 1.16
C PHE A 147 -3.05 5.03 1.04
N GLY A 148 -3.46 5.94 1.92
CA GLY A 148 -2.91 7.29 2.04
C GLY A 148 -2.27 7.45 3.41
N GLY A 149 -0.94 7.29 3.48
CA GLY A 149 -0.19 7.52 4.70
C GLY A 149 -0.19 9.00 5.09
N MET A 150 -0.50 9.30 6.35
CA MET A 150 -0.33 10.64 6.91
C MET A 150 0.95 10.69 7.76
N ARG A 151 1.71 11.77 7.61
CA ARG A 151 2.85 12.08 8.48
C ARG A 151 2.58 13.42 9.16
N SER A 152 2.93 13.50 10.43
CA SER A 152 2.74 14.69 11.25
C SER A 152 4.02 15.04 11.96
N TRP A 153 4.25 16.33 12.17
CA TRP A 153 5.29 16.82 13.07
C TRP A 153 4.74 16.88 14.50
N ALA A 154 5.53 16.44 15.46
CA ALA A 154 5.18 16.51 16.88
C ALA A 154 6.41 16.93 17.69
N VAL A 155 6.17 17.70 18.76
CA VAL A 155 7.21 18.04 19.73
C VAL A 155 7.12 17.04 20.88
N SER A 156 8.22 16.33 21.14
CA SER A 156 8.29 15.40 22.29
C SER A 156 8.08 16.15 23.61
N GLU A 157 7.29 15.56 24.51
CA GLU A 157 7.12 16.07 25.88
C GLU A 157 8.45 16.17 26.63
N SER A 158 9.40 15.27 26.35
CA SER A 158 10.73 15.27 26.97
C SER A 158 11.71 16.29 26.35
N SER A 159 11.31 17.03 25.31
CA SER A 159 12.17 18.03 24.67
C SER A 159 12.62 19.09 25.67
N GLN A 160 13.92 19.39 25.64
CA GLN A 160 14.54 20.49 26.39
C GLN A 160 14.44 21.84 25.65
N ASN A 161 13.93 21.85 24.42
CA ASN A 161 13.81 23.03 23.55
C ASN A 161 12.40 23.14 22.98
N LYS A 162 11.36 23.12 23.84
CA LYS A 162 9.96 23.00 23.40
C LYS A 162 9.52 24.18 22.54
N GLU A 163 9.88 25.40 22.96
CA GLU A 163 9.50 26.64 22.28
C GLU A 163 10.14 26.74 20.90
N ALA A 164 11.44 26.43 20.80
CA ALA A 164 12.15 26.42 19.53
C ALA A 164 11.64 25.32 18.59
N ALA A 165 11.36 24.12 19.11
CA ALA A 165 10.79 23.04 18.33
C ALA A 165 9.38 23.37 17.84
N ALA A 166 8.54 23.97 18.69
CA ALA A 166 7.21 24.45 18.31
C ALA A 166 7.30 25.53 17.21
N ALA A 167 8.20 26.51 17.35
CA ALA A 167 8.43 27.53 16.32
C ALA A 167 8.87 26.94 14.98
N LEU A 168 9.69 25.87 15.00
CA LEU A 168 10.05 25.14 13.79
C LEU A 168 8.85 24.44 13.15
N VAL A 169 8.03 23.76 13.94
CA VAL A 169 6.80 23.11 13.43
C VAL A 169 5.85 24.15 12.82
N GLU A 170 5.65 25.28 13.49
CA GLU A 170 4.86 26.40 12.97
C GLU A 170 5.42 26.95 11.65
N PHE A 171 6.75 27.13 11.58
CA PHE A 171 7.42 27.56 10.35
C PHE A 171 7.20 26.57 9.20
N LEU A 172 7.38 25.27 9.44
CA LEU A 172 7.17 24.22 8.44
C LEU A 172 5.71 24.12 7.99
N ALA A 173 4.76 24.40 8.89
CA ALA A 173 3.33 24.33 8.61
C ALA A 173 2.78 25.53 7.83
N ARG A 174 3.55 26.61 7.63
CA ARG A 174 3.11 27.73 6.79
C ARG A 174 2.84 27.27 5.35
N PRO A 175 1.79 27.76 4.67
CA PRO A 175 1.36 27.23 3.37
C PRO A 175 2.48 27.11 2.34
N GLU A 176 3.32 28.15 2.22
CA GLU A 176 4.44 28.23 1.28
C GLU A 176 5.54 27.21 1.60
N ASN A 177 5.83 26.98 2.88
CA ASN A 177 6.85 26.04 3.31
C ASN A 177 6.36 24.59 3.20
N ALA A 178 5.10 24.35 3.55
CA ALA A 178 4.46 23.06 3.41
C ALA A 178 4.37 22.66 1.92
N LYS A 179 4.00 23.59 1.03
CA LYS A 179 3.99 23.36 -0.43
C LYS A 179 5.40 23.07 -0.95
N ARG A 180 6.39 23.89 -0.59
CA ARG A 180 7.79 23.67 -0.99
C ARG A 180 8.34 22.33 -0.53
N HIS A 181 8.01 21.91 0.70
CA HIS A 181 8.35 20.58 1.20
C HIS A 181 7.66 19.51 0.35
N GLY A 182 6.35 19.66 0.12
CA GLY A 182 5.55 18.75 -0.68
C GLY A 182 6.14 18.49 -2.07
N GLU A 183 6.45 19.57 -2.79
CA GLU A 183 7.05 19.53 -4.14
C GLU A 183 8.43 18.85 -4.15
N ALA A 184 9.27 19.12 -3.15
CA ALA A 184 10.61 18.56 -3.08
C ALA A 184 10.63 17.05 -2.78
N PHE A 185 9.71 16.58 -1.95
CA PHE A 185 9.72 15.20 -1.43
C PHE A 185 8.59 14.32 -1.98
N GLY A 186 7.75 14.81 -2.89
CA GLY A 186 6.62 14.05 -3.41
C GLY A 186 5.56 13.77 -2.34
N THR A 187 5.17 14.77 -1.57
CA THR A 187 4.12 14.63 -0.54
C THR A 187 3.01 15.65 -0.74
N PHE A 188 1.80 15.30 -0.30
CA PHE A 188 0.64 16.18 -0.33
C PHE A 188 0.42 16.81 1.05
N PRO A 189 0.67 18.11 1.22
CA PRO A 189 0.52 18.79 2.51
C PRO A 189 -0.88 18.58 3.09
N ALA A 190 -1.04 18.36 4.40
CA ALA A 190 -2.37 18.24 5.00
C ALA A 190 -3.22 19.53 4.88
N LEU A 191 -2.54 20.68 4.84
CA LEU A 191 -3.17 21.99 4.75
C LEU A 191 -3.69 22.26 3.33
N ALA A 192 -5.00 22.46 3.17
CA ALA A 192 -5.64 22.69 1.87
C ALA A 192 -5.00 23.86 1.09
N ALA A 193 -4.69 24.98 1.76
CA ALA A 193 -4.03 26.14 1.15
C ALA A 193 -2.63 25.82 0.57
N ALA A 194 -1.96 24.79 1.07
CA ALA A 194 -0.66 24.33 0.56
C ALA A 194 -0.80 23.27 -0.55
N ARG A 195 -1.98 22.69 -0.74
CA ARG A 195 -2.27 21.74 -1.84
C ARG A 195 -2.62 22.45 -3.15
N GLU A 196 -3.04 23.71 -3.10
CA GLU A 196 -3.45 24.44 -4.29
C GLU A 196 -2.29 24.53 -5.30
N GLY A 197 -2.51 23.96 -6.50
CA GLY A 197 -1.54 23.91 -7.59
C GLY A 197 -0.26 23.14 -7.26
N ILE A 198 -0.27 22.26 -6.26
CA ILE A 198 0.87 21.37 -6.01
C ILE A 198 0.99 20.39 -7.19
N PHE A 199 2.21 20.22 -7.72
CA PHE A 199 2.49 19.39 -8.90
C PHE A 199 1.71 19.75 -10.17
N ALA A 200 1.20 20.98 -10.31
CA ALA A 200 0.40 21.37 -11.48
C ALA A 200 1.12 21.23 -12.84
N ASN A 201 2.46 21.18 -12.84
CA ASN A 201 3.29 20.98 -14.03
C ASN A 201 3.80 19.53 -14.18
N ASP A 202 3.27 18.59 -13.40
CA ASP A 202 3.67 17.19 -13.37
C ASP A 202 2.41 16.32 -13.40
N GLU A 203 2.02 15.89 -14.61
CA GLU A 203 0.76 15.18 -14.84
C GLU A 203 0.64 13.89 -14.02
N GLU A 204 1.75 13.18 -13.82
CA GLU A 204 1.78 11.93 -13.05
C GLU A 204 1.53 12.18 -11.56
N LEU A 205 2.23 13.16 -10.96
CA LEU A 205 2.04 13.50 -9.55
C LEU A 205 0.69 14.20 -9.30
N ALA A 206 0.20 14.99 -10.26
CA ALA A 206 -1.14 15.55 -10.22
C ALA A 206 -2.22 14.46 -10.33
N GLY A 207 -1.98 13.42 -11.14
CA GLY A 207 -2.82 12.23 -11.23
C GLY A 207 -2.97 11.52 -9.88
N ILE A 208 -1.87 11.31 -9.16
CA ILE A 208 -1.91 10.75 -7.78
C ILE A 208 -2.74 11.66 -6.85
N ALA A 209 -2.59 12.98 -6.96
CA ALA A 209 -3.34 13.94 -6.15
C ALA A 209 -4.86 13.79 -6.33
N SER A 210 -5.30 13.50 -7.55
CA SER A 210 -6.73 13.31 -7.88
C SER A 210 -7.38 12.11 -7.19
N HIS A 211 -6.57 11.16 -6.70
CA HIS A 211 -7.05 9.95 -6.02
C HIS A 211 -7.03 10.04 -4.50
N LEU A 212 -6.63 11.17 -3.91
CA LEU A 212 -6.52 11.29 -2.44
C LEU A 212 -7.84 11.02 -1.71
N GLU A 213 -8.99 11.35 -2.31
CA GLU A 213 -10.32 11.07 -1.75
C GLU A 213 -10.66 9.57 -1.74
N HIS A 214 -9.98 8.77 -2.57
CA HIS A 214 -10.10 7.31 -2.64
C HIS A 214 -9.01 6.62 -1.81
N THR A 215 -8.51 7.28 -0.76
CA THR A 215 -7.54 6.67 0.14
C THR A 215 -8.08 6.51 1.56
N PHE A 216 -7.86 5.33 2.15
CA PHE A 216 -8.03 5.15 3.59
C PHE A 216 -6.72 5.49 4.32
N GLY A 217 -6.84 5.95 5.57
CA GLY A 217 -5.71 6.25 6.44
C GLY A 217 -5.34 5.10 7.39
N GLU A 218 -4.32 5.31 8.22
CA GLU A 218 -3.98 4.36 9.28
C GLU A 218 -5.15 4.15 10.24
N GLN A 219 -5.24 2.93 10.81
CA GLN A 219 -6.27 2.61 11.78
C GLN A 219 -6.17 3.50 13.02
N LYS A 220 -7.23 4.24 13.32
CA LYS A 220 -7.34 5.12 14.49
C LYS A 220 -7.64 4.32 15.77
N HIS A 221 -6.83 3.30 16.02
CA HIS A 221 -6.93 2.44 17.18
C HIS A 221 -5.57 2.39 17.88
N LYS A 222 -5.55 2.38 19.22
CA LYS A 222 -4.28 2.38 19.98
C LYS A 222 -3.40 1.17 19.67
N TYR A 223 -4.02 0.04 19.33
CA TYR A 223 -3.35 -1.19 18.90
C TYR A 223 -3.31 -1.34 17.37
N GLY A 224 -3.53 -0.26 16.62
CA GLY A 224 -3.64 -0.28 15.16
C GLY A 224 -2.39 -0.84 14.46
N ARG A 225 -1.20 -0.63 15.06
CA ARG A 225 0.06 -1.23 14.59
C ARG A 225 0.28 -2.61 15.18
N ASP A 226 0.01 -2.79 16.47
CA ASP A 226 0.27 -4.04 17.18
C ASP A 226 -0.53 -5.21 16.60
N LEU A 227 -1.77 -4.97 16.18
CA LEU A 227 -2.59 -5.99 15.55
C LEU A 227 -1.96 -6.54 14.26
N MET A 228 -1.21 -5.71 13.50
CA MET A 228 -0.62 -6.16 12.22
C MET A 228 0.39 -7.28 12.45
N ALA A 229 1.14 -7.23 13.55
CA ALA A 229 2.08 -8.29 13.93
C ALA A 229 1.40 -9.64 14.25
N LEU A 230 0.11 -9.63 14.58
CA LEU A 230 -0.70 -10.84 14.81
C LEU A 230 -1.30 -11.40 13.51
N VAL A 231 -1.55 -10.53 12.53
CA VAL A 231 -2.25 -10.87 11.28
C VAL A 231 -1.27 -11.26 10.17
N VAL A 232 -0.13 -10.57 10.02
CA VAL A 232 0.86 -10.84 8.95
C VAL A 232 1.30 -12.32 8.91
N PRO A 233 1.67 -12.96 10.03
CA PRO A 233 2.06 -14.38 10.00
C PRO A 233 0.93 -15.32 9.55
N GLN A 234 -0.33 -14.96 9.82
CA GLN A 234 -1.49 -15.76 9.41
C GLN A 234 -1.73 -15.65 7.90
N ILE A 235 -1.57 -14.45 7.33
CA ILE A 235 -1.58 -14.22 5.88
C ILE A 235 -0.47 -15.04 5.21
N GLN A 236 0.75 -15.00 5.76
CA GLN A 236 1.87 -15.79 5.25
C GLN A 236 1.57 -17.29 5.29
N ALA A 237 1.02 -17.80 6.39
CA ALA A 237 0.60 -19.20 6.52
C ALA A 237 -0.44 -19.60 5.46
N ALA A 238 -1.37 -18.70 5.12
CA ALA A 238 -2.32 -18.95 4.04
C ALA A 238 -1.65 -18.97 2.65
N ILE A 239 -0.70 -18.06 2.40
CA ILE A 239 0.06 -17.99 1.14
C ILE A 239 0.84 -19.30 0.89
N ILE A 240 1.47 -19.87 1.92
CA ILE A 240 2.21 -21.14 1.80
C ILE A 240 1.32 -22.39 1.90
N GLY A 241 0.01 -22.22 2.06
CA GLY A 241 -0.96 -23.32 2.09
C GLY A 241 -1.00 -24.10 3.41
N GLU A 242 -0.42 -23.58 4.49
CA GLU A 242 -0.57 -24.18 5.83
C GLU A 242 -1.98 -24.00 6.40
N LYS A 243 -2.70 -22.98 5.95
CA LYS A 243 -4.07 -22.67 6.38
C LYS A 243 -4.92 -22.23 5.20
N GLU A 244 -6.21 -22.57 5.26
CA GLU A 244 -7.19 -21.93 4.38
C GLU A 244 -7.37 -20.45 4.77
N PRO A 245 -7.65 -19.54 3.81
CA PRO A 245 -7.80 -18.11 4.07
C PRO A 245 -8.75 -17.79 5.25
N LYS A 246 -9.91 -18.46 5.32
CA LYS A 246 -10.87 -18.28 6.42
C LYS A 246 -10.27 -18.64 7.78
N GLN A 247 -9.58 -19.78 7.85
CA GLN A 247 -8.96 -20.25 9.08
C GLN A 247 -7.87 -19.28 9.56
N ALA A 248 -6.99 -18.85 8.65
CA ALA A 248 -5.94 -17.88 8.97
C ALA A 248 -6.50 -16.58 9.54
N LEU A 249 -7.53 -16.02 8.90
CA LEU A 249 -8.15 -14.78 9.36
C LEU A 249 -8.93 -14.96 10.66
N ASP A 250 -9.60 -16.09 10.86
CA ASP A 250 -10.31 -16.36 12.12
C ASP A 250 -9.36 -16.44 13.32
N GLU A 251 -8.24 -17.17 13.16
CA GLU A 251 -7.24 -17.28 14.22
C GLU A 251 -6.58 -15.91 14.51
N ALA A 252 -6.28 -15.13 13.47
CA ALA A 252 -5.81 -13.75 13.64
C ALA A 252 -6.84 -12.89 14.38
N ALA A 253 -8.13 -12.99 14.02
CA ALA A 253 -9.20 -12.20 14.63
C ALA A 253 -9.37 -12.52 16.12
N VAL A 254 -9.25 -13.78 16.52
CA VAL A 254 -9.24 -14.18 17.95
C VAL A 254 -8.08 -13.50 18.68
N ALA A 255 -6.85 -13.59 18.16
CA ALA A 255 -5.68 -12.99 18.80
C ALA A 255 -5.78 -11.44 18.90
N VAL A 256 -6.33 -10.79 17.88
CA VAL A 256 -6.55 -9.34 17.87
C VAL A 256 -7.65 -8.93 18.85
N ASN A 257 -8.75 -9.69 18.92
CA ASN A 257 -9.81 -9.42 19.91
C ASN A 257 -9.32 -9.62 21.34
N ASP A 258 -8.47 -10.61 21.60
CA ASP A 258 -7.80 -10.79 22.90
C ASP A 258 -6.87 -9.63 23.24
N LEU A 259 -6.20 -9.04 22.25
CA LEU A 259 -5.41 -7.81 22.44
C LEU A 259 -6.31 -6.63 22.80
N PHE A 260 -7.45 -6.46 22.11
CA PHE A 260 -8.38 -5.36 22.37
C PHE A 260 -9.04 -5.47 23.75
N ALA A 261 -9.24 -6.69 24.25
CA ALA A 261 -9.81 -6.93 25.58
C ALA A 261 -8.88 -6.51 26.75
N LYS A 262 -7.57 -6.30 26.50
CA LYS A 262 -6.58 -6.01 27.54
C LYS A 262 -6.57 -4.57 28.05
N GLY A 263 -7.43 -3.70 27.53
CA GLY A 263 -7.41 -2.28 27.85
C GLY A 263 -6.76 -1.56 26.72
#